data_AF-M7ZTQ4-F1
#
_entry.id   AF-M7ZTQ4-F1
#
_cell.length_a   1.000
_cell.length_b   1.000
_cell.length_c   1.000
_cell.angle_alpha   90.00
_cell.angle_beta   90.00
_cell.angle_gamma   90.00
#
_symmetry.space_group_name_H-M   'P 1'
#
loop_
_entity.id
_entity.type
_entity.pdbx_description
1 polymer ?
#
loop_
_entity_poly.entity_id
_entity_poly.type
_entity_poly.pdbx_seq_one_letter_code
_entity_poly.pdbx_strand_id
1 'polypeptide(L)'
;MEPLWVFVGALLAATAVHVAGFLSIDCALDAKFNGRRDTYTNIAYVSDDPYVDGGKNHRVAAEFDDSSTAENLRTLRSFPSGLRNCYTLPTESGGKYLVRMVFFHGEYDGKTSPSFEVHLGSNYWDTFRNNDYWWSEAVFVAWASWVPLCLVNTGGGTPFVNTVELRPLLPSLYPQVTVNESISAFARRNLGANTSYRFPDDPYDRFWGWKVSSLWANLSTKETIQQEDNYAVPIPVLRTAVAPVNNATVLNLGTWETYKSSFEFKIFLHFSDIQNTQLRQFHIYLNDHEWYKKYSPPYLIAHSLYSIGWYKATEGTYNITLAATNASVLPPMINAYEIFNLIPHDTPRTSPKDCEMPPLVPIYIYFHTTHLCHCRL
;
A
#
# COMPACT_ATOMS: atom_id res chain seq x y z
N MET A 1 -37.42 -40.69 31.69
CA MET A 1 -37.61 -39.54 30.79
C MET A 1 -36.69 -38.45 31.28
N GLU A 2 -35.45 -38.45 30.79
CA GLU A 2 -34.46 -37.41 31.08
C GLU A 2 -34.41 -36.41 29.91
N PRO A 3 -34.25 -35.10 30.16
CA PRO A 3 -34.18 -34.13 29.09
C PRO A 3 -32.76 -34.07 28.52
N LEU A 4 -32.70 -34.25 27.20
CA LEU A 4 -31.50 -34.11 26.38
C LEU A 4 -31.12 -32.62 26.31
N TRP A 5 -30.00 -32.22 26.92
CA TRP A 5 -29.47 -30.87 26.78
C TRP A 5 -28.74 -30.77 25.45
N VAL A 6 -29.34 -30.06 24.48
CA VAL A 6 -28.69 -29.70 23.22
C VAL A 6 -27.79 -28.50 23.50
N PHE A 7 -26.48 -28.73 23.52
CA PHE A 7 -25.49 -27.65 23.46
C PHE A 7 -25.53 -27.05 22.05
N VAL A 8 -26.13 -25.87 21.90
CA VAL A 8 -25.99 -25.06 20.70
C VAL A 8 -24.62 -24.40 20.77
N GLY A 9 -23.64 -24.98 20.07
CA GLY A 9 -22.34 -24.36 19.86
C GLY A 9 -22.52 -23.09 19.04
N ALA A 10 -22.19 -21.95 19.63
CA ALA A 10 -22.10 -20.68 18.90
C ALA A 10 -20.92 -20.78 17.92
N LEU A 11 -21.22 -20.92 16.64
CA LEU A 11 -20.25 -20.75 15.57
C LEU A 11 -19.87 -19.26 15.56
N LEU A 12 -18.73 -18.91 16.15
CA LEU A 12 -18.09 -17.61 15.95
C LEU A 12 -17.64 -17.55 14.50
N ALA A 13 -18.54 -17.12 13.61
CA ALA A 13 -18.13 -16.62 12.31
C ALA A 13 -17.21 -15.43 12.58
N ALA A 14 -15.95 -15.53 12.19
CA ALA A 14 -15.04 -14.40 12.13
C ALA A 14 -15.70 -13.34 11.26
N THR A 15 -16.29 -12.32 11.89
CA THR A 15 -16.80 -11.16 11.17
C THR A 15 -15.59 -10.48 10.59
N ALA A 16 -15.37 -10.65 9.27
CA ALA A 16 -14.54 -9.71 8.53
C ALA A 16 -15.08 -8.32 8.87
N VAL A 17 -14.26 -7.51 9.54
CA VAL A 17 -14.60 -6.12 9.79
C VAL A 17 -14.69 -5.48 8.42
N HIS A 18 -15.90 -5.35 7.89
CA HIS A 18 -16.15 -4.62 6.66
C HIS A 18 -15.94 -3.15 6.99
N VAL A 19 -14.75 -2.62 6.68
CA VAL A 19 -14.51 -1.19 6.77
C VAL A 19 -15.25 -0.55 5.59
N ALA A 20 -16.53 -0.25 5.81
CA ALA A 20 -17.35 0.48 4.85
C ALA A 20 -16.71 1.85 4.59
N GLY A 21 -16.67 2.28 3.31
CA GLY A 21 -16.15 3.60 2.93
C GLY A 21 -14.99 3.60 1.93
N PHE A 22 -14.79 2.53 1.16
CA PHE A 22 -13.85 2.56 0.04
C PHE A 22 -14.29 3.59 -1.00
N LEU A 23 -13.32 4.37 -1.47
CA LEU A 23 -13.44 5.19 -2.66
C LEU A 23 -12.48 4.65 -3.71
N SER A 24 -13.01 4.20 -4.83
CA SER A 24 -12.22 3.76 -5.99
C SER A 24 -12.63 4.59 -7.19
N ILE A 25 -11.68 5.31 -7.76
CA ILE A 25 -11.88 6.22 -8.87
C ILE A 25 -11.22 5.62 -10.11
N ASP A 26 -12.01 5.39 -11.15
CA ASP A 26 -11.57 5.02 -12.49
C ASP A 26 -11.45 6.30 -13.31
N CYS A 27 -10.21 6.68 -13.65
CA CYS A 27 -9.92 7.99 -14.20
C CYS A 27 -10.35 8.05 -15.66
N ALA A 28 -10.97 9.15 -16.07
CA ALA A 28 -11.62 9.30 -17.37
C ALA A 28 -12.77 8.30 -17.64
N LEU A 29 -13.37 7.73 -16.59
CA LEU A 29 -14.54 6.87 -16.71
C LEU A 29 -15.74 7.67 -17.22
N ASP A 30 -16.35 7.17 -18.30
CA ASP A 30 -17.61 7.69 -18.84
C ASP A 30 -18.72 7.59 -17.77
N ALA A 31 -19.44 8.69 -17.57
CA ALA A 31 -20.49 8.81 -16.56
C ALA A 31 -21.54 7.69 -16.61
N LYS A 32 -21.79 7.08 -17.77
CA LYS A 32 -22.75 5.96 -17.90
C LYS A 32 -22.29 4.68 -17.20
N PHE A 33 -20.99 4.54 -16.93
CA PHE A 33 -20.39 3.42 -16.22
C PHE A 33 -20.10 3.73 -14.75
N ASN A 34 -20.49 4.91 -14.27
CA ASN A 34 -20.29 5.30 -12.88
C ASN A 34 -20.98 4.30 -11.93
N GLY A 35 -20.25 3.80 -10.94
CA GLY A 35 -20.71 2.76 -10.01
C GLY A 35 -20.53 1.33 -10.53
N ARG A 36 -19.88 1.13 -11.70
CA ARG A 36 -19.49 -0.19 -12.20
C ARG A 36 -18.69 -0.93 -11.13
N ARG A 37 -19.00 -2.21 -10.93
CA ARG A 37 -18.27 -3.07 -10.01
C ARG A 37 -17.23 -3.90 -10.72
N ASP A 38 -16.05 -3.98 -10.11
CA ASP A 38 -15.01 -4.91 -10.53
C ASP A 38 -15.51 -6.36 -10.34
N THR A 39 -15.23 -7.21 -11.32
CA THR A 39 -15.81 -8.55 -11.39
C THR A 39 -15.23 -9.50 -10.34
N TYR A 40 -14.01 -9.25 -9.88
CA TYR A 40 -13.32 -10.10 -8.91
C TYR A 40 -13.54 -9.62 -7.47
N THR A 41 -13.29 -8.34 -7.22
CA THR A 41 -13.37 -7.72 -5.89
C THR A 41 -14.77 -7.25 -5.53
N ASN A 42 -15.68 -7.11 -6.52
CA ASN A 42 -17.00 -6.50 -6.36
C ASN A 42 -16.96 -5.03 -5.84
N ILE A 43 -15.79 -4.39 -5.88
CA ILE A 43 -15.61 -2.98 -5.49
C ILE A 43 -16.21 -2.09 -6.59
N ALA A 44 -17.00 -1.09 -6.19
CA ALA A 44 -17.57 -0.12 -7.11
C ALA A 44 -16.56 0.98 -7.45
N TYR A 45 -16.43 1.31 -8.73
CA TYR A 45 -15.62 2.41 -9.23
C TYR A 45 -16.48 3.57 -9.71
N VAL A 46 -16.05 4.78 -9.40
CA VAL A 46 -16.72 6.02 -9.79
C VAL A 46 -15.86 6.83 -10.75
N SER A 47 -16.48 7.78 -11.45
CA SER A 47 -15.76 8.75 -12.28
C SER A 47 -14.92 9.72 -11.43
N ASP A 48 -13.83 10.21 -12.02
CA ASP A 48 -12.91 11.16 -11.40
C ASP A 48 -13.39 12.61 -11.42
N ASP A 49 -14.38 12.96 -12.24
CA ASP A 49 -14.85 14.34 -12.43
C ASP A 49 -15.10 15.13 -11.13
N PRO A 50 -15.65 14.56 -10.03
CA PRO A 50 -15.86 15.30 -8.78
C PRO A 50 -14.60 15.57 -7.96
N TYR A 51 -13.47 14.92 -8.31
CA TYR A 51 -12.27 14.87 -7.47
C TYR A 51 -11.07 15.58 -8.09
N VAL A 52 -11.13 15.97 -9.36
CA VAL A 52 -10.01 16.58 -10.07
C VAL A 52 -10.44 17.67 -11.03
N ASP A 53 -9.66 18.74 -11.09
CA ASP A 53 -9.85 19.83 -12.04
C ASP A 53 -8.96 19.65 -13.28
N GLY A 54 -9.56 19.83 -14.45
CA GLY A 54 -8.83 19.83 -15.72
C GLY A 54 -8.34 18.46 -16.18
N GLY A 55 -7.22 18.46 -16.90
CA GLY A 55 -6.70 17.27 -17.60
C GLY A 55 -7.46 16.93 -18.88
N LYS A 56 -7.07 15.82 -19.51
CA LYS A 56 -7.69 15.28 -20.72
C LYS A 56 -7.97 13.80 -20.55
N ASN A 57 -9.16 13.39 -20.96
CA ASN A 57 -9.59 12.00 -20.90
C ASN A 57 -9.01 11.23 -22.09
N HIS A 58 -8.44 10.07 -21.80
CA HIS A 58 -7.88 9.18 -22.79
C HIS A 58 -8.31 7.74 -22.54
N ARG A 59 -8.23 6.96 -23.61
CA ARG A 59 -8.29 5.51 -23.59
C ARG A 59 -6.93 4.99 -24.04
N VAL A 60 -6.55 3.83 -23.54
CA VAL A 60 -5.33 3.14 -24.01
C VAL A 60 -5.45 2.79 -25.50
N ALA A 61 -4.32 2.52 -26.15
CA ALA A 61 -4.29 2.07 -27.54
C ALA A 61 -5.05 0.75 -27.73
N ALA A 62 -5.49 0.49 -28.97
CA ALA A 62 -6.43 -0.59 -29.27
C ALA A 62 -5.90 -1.98 -28.89
N GLU A 63 -4.59 -2.20 -29.00
CA GLU A 63 -3.94 -3.45 -28.58
C GLU A 63 -3.96 -3.70 -27.06
N PHE A 64 -4.21 -2.66 -26.25
CA PHE A 64 -4.32 -2.76 -24.79
C PHE A 64 -5.77 -2.64 -24.30
N ASP A 65 -6.71 -2.30 -25.18
CA ASP A 65 -8.14 -2.15 -24.87
C ASP A 65 -8.91 -3.47 -25.09
N ASP A 66 -8.42 -4.55 -24.47
CA ASP A 66 -9.02 -5.88 -24.58
C ASP A 66 -9.31 -6.51 -23.21
N SER A 67 -9.93 -7.70 -23.23
CA SER A 67 -10.36 -8.42 -22.02
C SER A 67 -9.23 -8.87 -21.08
N SER A 68 -7.97 -8.85 -21.52
CA SER A 68 -6.81 -9.15 -20.69
C SER A 68 -6.42 -7.96 -19.80
N THR A 69 -6.71 -6.73 -20.24
CA THR A 69 -6.48 -5.52 -19.46
C THR A 69 -7.63 -5.30 -18.48
N ALA A 70 -7.29 -5.11 -17.21
CA ALA A 70 -8.26 -4.78 -16.18
C ALA A 70 -9.03 -3.51 -16.56
N GLU A 71 -10.34 -3.55 -16.31
CA GLU A 71 -11.28 -2.54 -16.76
C GLU A 71 -10.97 -1.12 -16.27
N ASN A 72 -10.39 -0.98 -15.06
CA ASN A 72 -9.95 0.28 -14.45
C ASN A 72 -8.59 0.79 -14.96
N LEU A 73 -7.96 0.07 -15.91
CA LEU A 73 -6.70 0.46 -16.55
C LEU A 73 -6.88 0.91 -18.00
N ARG A 74 -8.06 0.66 -18.60
CA ARG A 74 -8.32 0.96 -20.01
C ARG A 74 -8.55 2.45 -20.27
N THR A 75 -8.89 3.22 -19.25
CA THR A 75 -9.04 4.67 -19.30
C THR A 75 -8.04 5.35 -18.37
N LEU A 76 -7.66 6.57 -18.73
CA LEU A 76 -6.76 7.41 -17.95
C LEU A 76 -7.02 8.89 -18.18
N ARG A 77 -6.72 9.70 -17.17
CA ARG A 77 -6.67 11.16 -17.32
C ARG A 77 -5.22 11.62 -17.40
N SER A 78 -4.90 12.39 -18.44
CA SER A 78 -3.59 13.00 -18.65
C SER A 78 -3.59 14.49 -18.32
N PHE A 79 -2.44 15.05 -17.96
CA PHE A 79 -2.29 16.45 -17.55
C PHE A 79 -1.18 17.14 -18.37
N PRO A 80 -1.45 17.52 -19.63
CA PRO A 80 -0.45 18.12 -20.52
C PRO A 80 -0.08 19.56 -20.16
N SER A 81 -0.89 20.22 -19.32
CA SER A 81 -0.67 21.57 -18.82
C SER A 81 -0.72 21.58 -17.29
N GLY A 82 -0.12 22.62 -16.70
CA GLY A 82 0.01 22.75 -15.25
C GLY A 82 1.24 22.01 -14.73
N LEU A 83 1.96 22.67 -13.82
CA LEU A 83 3.12 22.07 -13.16
C LEU A 83 2.70 21.00 -12.15
N ARG A 84 1.54 21.18 -11.51
CA ARG A 84 1.02 20.36 -10.43
C ARG A 84 -0.48 20.19 -10.60
N ASN A 85 -0.92 18.94 -10.70
CA ASN A 85 -2.32 18.59 -10.91
C ASN A 85 -2.75 17.61 -9.82
N CYS A 86 -3.81 17.90 -9.08
CA CYS A 86 -4.13 17.18 -7.85
C CYS A 86 -5.56 16.63 -7.85
N TYR A 87 -5.69 15.40 -7.40
CA TYR A 87 -6.95 14.84 -6.94
C TYR A 87 -7.19 15.26 -5.49
N THR A 88 -8.42 15.64 -5.16
CA THR A 88 -8.83 16.01 -3.80
C THR A 88 -9.72 14.91 -3.25
N LEU A 89 -9.19 14.08 -2.35
CA LEU A 89 -9.92 12.94 -1.79
C LEU A 89 -10.52 13.30 -0.41
N PRO A 90 -11.77 12.92 -0.12
CA PRO A 90 -12.39 13.18 1.17
C PRO A 90 -11.76 12.33 2.27
N THR A 91 -11.43 12.95 3.40
CA THR A 91 -10.87 12.26 4.58
C THR A 91 -11.48 12.82 5.86
N GLU A 92 -11.23 12.18 6.99
CA GLU A 92 -11.53 12.71 8.32
C GLU A 92 -10.23 13.01 9.03
N SER A 93 -10.10 14.22 9.59
CA SER A 93 -8.88 14.60 10.33
C SER A 93 -8.64 13.64 11.50
N GLY A 94 -7.42 13.12 11.60
CA GLY A 94 -7.03 12.07 12.56
C GLY A 94 -7.35 10.64 12.10
N GLY A 95 -8.12 10.47 11.03
CA GLY A 95 -8.39 9.16 10.43
C GLY A 95 -7.14 8.59 9.76
N LYS A 96 -6.97 7.27 9.80
CA LYS A 96 -5.87 6.56 9.15
C LYS A 96 -6.34 5.99 7.81
N TYR A 97 -5.56 6.20 6.77
CA TYR A 97 -5.93 5.81 5.41
C TYR A 97 -4.76 5.15 4.69
N LEU A 98 -5.10 4.19 3.83
CA LEU A 98 -4.26 3.79 2.72
C LEU A 98 -4.76 4.53 1.48
N VAL A 99 -3.82 5.07 0.71
CA VAL A 99 -4.11 5.67 -0.59
C VAL A 99 -3.24 5.05 -1.66
N ARG A 100 -3.78 4.89 -2.87
CA ARG A 100 -3.09 4.27 -4.00
C ARG A 100 -3.34 5.03 -5.29
N MET A 101 -2.30 5.22 -6.07
CA MET A 101 -2.39 5.63 -7.48
C MET A 101 -1.87 4.49 -8.35
N VAL A 102 -2.61 4.17 -9.41
CA VAL A 102 -2.26 3.11 -10.36
C VAL A 102 -2.09 3.71 -11.74
N PHE A 103 -1.02 3.30 -12.39
CA PHE A 103 -0.54 3.83 -13.66
C PHE A 103 -0.36 2.68 -14.64
N PHE A 104 -0.89 2.84 -15.83
CA PHE A 104 -0.71 1.96 -16.97
C PHE A 104 -0.76 2.82 -18.23
N HIS A 105 0.38 3.00 -18.90
CA HIS A 105 0.49 3.94 -20.02
C HIS A 105 -0.37 3.47 -21.21
N GLY A 106 -0.31 2.17 -21.53
CA GLY A 106 -1.09 1.58 -22.62
C GLY A 106 -0.97 2.33 -23.95
N GLU A 107 0.19 2.96 -24.19
CA GLU A 107 0.52 3.73 -25.40
C GLU A 107 -0.52 4.77 -25.85
N TYR A 108 -1.28 5.35 -24.90
CA TYR A 108 -2.42 6.23 -25.20
C TYR A 108 -2.10 7.47 -26.05
N ASP A 109 -0.85 7.94 -26.05
CA ASP A 109 -0.38 9.11 -26.80
C ASP A 109 0.76 8.79 -27.79
N GLY A 110 1.09 7.52 -27.98
CA GLY A 110 2.17 7.07 -28.85
C GLY A 110 3.58 7.48 -28.40
N LYS A 111 3.75 7.96 -27.15
CA LYS A 111 5.07 8.26 -26.57
C LYS A 111 5.52 7.13 -25.64
N THR A 112 6.80 7.18 -25.27
CA THR A 112 7.39 6.21 -24.35
C THR A 112 8.07 6.90 -23.19
N SER A 113 8.02 6.21 -22.05
CA SER A 113 8.74 6.44 -20.82
C SER A 113 8.50 7.82 -20.18
N PRO A 114 7.24 8.24 -19.96
CA PRO A 114 7.00 9.49 -19.25
C PRO A 114 7.53 9.38 -17.81
N SER A 115 8.13 10.47 -17.34
CA SER A 115 8.60 10.60 -15.96
C SER A 115 8.01 11.83 -15.30
N PHE A 116 7.43 11.64 -14.13
CA PHE A 116 6.83 12.69 -13.30
C PHE A 116 6.79 12.25 -11.85
N GLU A 117 6.63 13.21 -10.95
CA GLU A 117 6.58 12.93 -9.51
C GLU A 117 5.13 12.75 -9.03
N VAL A 118 4.98 11.92 -8.00
CA VAL A 118 3.75 11.71 -7.26
C VAL A 118 3.96 12.29 -5.86
N HIS A 119 3.00 13.08 -5.39
CA HIS A 119 3.07 13.78 -4.11
C HIS A 119 1.83 13.48 -3.27
N LEU A 120 2.03 13.27 -1.97
CA LEU A 120 0.96 13.18 -0.96
C LEU A 120 0.96 14.48 -0.16
N GLY A 121 -0.08 15.30 -0.31
CA GLY A 121 0.02 16.66 0.20
C GLY A 121 1.07 17.44 -0.59
N SER A 122 1.80 18.31 0.10
CA SER A 122 3.01 19.00 -0.39
C SER A 122 4.25 18.11 -0.43
N ASN A 123 4.18 16.88 0.08
CA ASN A 123 5.34 16.03 0.28
C ASN A 123 5.58 15.15 -0.95
N TYR A 124 6.83 15.10 -1.41
CA TYR A 124 7.27 14.13 -2.39
C TYR A 124 7.01 12.71 -1.88
N TRP A 125 6.38 11.89 -2.70
CA TRP A 125 6.03 10.52 -2.36
C TRP A 125 6.77 9.52 -3.25
N ASP A 126 6.65 9.63 -4.57
CA ASP A 126 7.26 8.68 -5.51
C ASP A 126 7.62 9.35 -6.85
N THR A 127 8.35 8.66 -7.72
CA THR A 127 8.54 9.06 -9.12
C THR A 127 8.09 7.93 -10.04
N PHE A 128 7.10 8.21 -10.88
CA PHE A 128 6.73 7.30 -11.96
C PHE A 128 7.76 7.43 -13.09
N ARG A 129 8.27 6.30 -13.60
CA ARG A 129 9.32 6.22 -14.64
C ARG A 129 9.17 5.01 -15.57
N ASN A 130 8.01 4.37 -15.59
CA ASN A 130 7.79 3.11 -16.31
C ASN A 130 6.80 3.30 -17.48
N ASN A 131 6.76 2.36 -18.42
CA ASN A 131 5.66 2.21 -19.38
C ASN A 131 4.67 1.13 -18.95
N ASP A 132 5.14 0.18 -18.14
CA ASP A 132 4.32 -0.91 -17.65
C ASP A 132 3.43 -0.49 -16.48
N TYR A 133 2.61 -1.43 -16.03
CA TYR A 133 1.83 -1.31 -14.81
C TYR A 133 2.70 -0.91 -13.61
N TRP A 134 2.35 0.20 -12.98
CA TRP A 134 2.96 0.67 -11.74
C TRP A 134 1.87 1.07 -10.76
N TRP A 135 2.15 0.95 -9.47
CA TRP A 135 1.30 1.48 -8.43
C TRP A 135 2.16 2.08 -7.32
N SER A 136 1.72 3.22 -6.81
CA SER A 136 2.28 3.85 -5.63
C SER A 136 1.21 3.75 -4.54
N GLU A 137 1.53 3.15 -3.40
CA GLU A 137 0.64 3.10 -2.23
C GLU A 137 1.30 3.73 -0.99
N ALA A 138 0.53 4.47 -0.23
CA ALA A 138 0.96 5.08 1.02
C ALA A 138 -0.06 4.88 2.13
N VAL A 139 0.43 4.76 3.36
CA VAL A 139 -0.37 4.83 4.58
C VAL A 139 -0.04 6.13 5.30
N PHE A 140 -1.08 6.87 5.70
CA PHE A 140 -0.93 8.15 6.40
C PHE A 140 -2.09 8.37 7.38
N VAL A 141 -1.87 9.29 8.32
CA VAL A 141 -2.93 9.86 9.16
C VAL A 141 -3.34 11.20 8.57
N ALA A 142 -4.62 11.34 8.23
CA ALA A 142 -5.15 12.53 7.59
C ALA A 142 -5.09 13.74 8.53
N TRP A 143 -4.68 14.88 7.99
CA TRP A 143 -4.54 16.12 8.75
C TRP A 143 -5.73 17.07 8.60
N ALA A 144 -6.57 16.86 7.59
CA ALA A 144 -7.72 17.69 7.28
C ALA A 144 -8.91 16.81 6.84
N SER A 145 -10.02 17.45 6.46
CA SER A 145 -11.19 16.76 5.91
C SER A 145 -11.03 16.36 4.43
N TRP A 146 -9.86 16.60 3.86
CA TRP A 146 -9.50 16.24 2.50
C TRP A 146 -7.97 16.10 2.38
N VAL A 147 -7.52 15.32 1.40
CA VAL A 147 -6.10 15.14 1.10
C VAL A 147 -5.86 15.33 -0.41
N PRO A 148 -4.87 16.15 -0.81
CA PRO A 148 -4.50 16.27 -2.21
C PRO A 148 -3.47 15.20 -2.57
N LEU A 149 -3.71 14.50 -3.67
CA LEU A 149 -2.74 13.61 -4.30
C LEU A 149 -2.37 14.20 -5.65
N CYS A 150 -1.10 14.58 -5.78
CA CYS A 150 -0.68 15.41 -6.90
C CYS A 150 0.29 14.68 -7.82
N LEU A 151 0.09 14.88 -9.11
CA LEU A 151 1.00 14.52 -10.18
C LEU A 151 1.75 15.80 -10.59
N VAL A 152 3.07 15.79 -10.46
CA VAL A 152 3.93 16.96 -10.69
C VAL A 152 4.79 16.73 -11.93
N ASN A 153 4.61 17.59 -12.92
CA ASN A 153 5.37 17.55 -14.16
C ASN A 153 6.81 18.04 -13.93
N THR A 154 7.78 17.15 -14.15
CA THR A 154 9.22 17.46 -14.04
C THR A 154 9.90 17.66 -15.40
N GLY A 155 9.13 17.77 -16.48
CA GLY A 155 9.62 17.88 -17.86
C GLY A 155 9.94 16.54 -18.52
N GLY A 156 9.75 15.41 -17.82
CA GLY A 156 10.03 14.07 -18.32
C GLY A 156 8.90 13.39 -19.09
N GLY A 157 7.77 14.07 -19.32
CA GLY A 157 6.59 13.52 -20.00
C GLY A 157 5.29 14.11 -19.47
N THR A 158 4.16 13.71 -20.05
CA THR A 158 2.84 14.13 -19.59
C THR A 158 2.44 13.30 -18.37
N PRO A 159 2.17 13.89 -17.19
CA PRO A 159 1.63 13.14 -16.07
C PRO A 159 0.25 12.58 -16.37
N PHE A 160 -0.02 11.37 -15.90
CA PHE A 160 -1.31 10.71 -16.09
C PHE A 160 -1.60 9.76 -14.92
N VAL A 161 -2.83 9.28 -14.81
CA VAL A 161 -3.23 8.25 -13.84
C VAL A 161 -4.47 7.51 -14.35
N ASN A 162 -4.55 6.20 -14.07
CA ASN A 162 -5.68 5.35 -14.45
C ASN A 162 -6.62 5.12 -13.27
N THR A 163 -6.08 4.94 -12.07
CA THR A 163 -6.90 4.68 -10.88
C THR A 163 -6.39 5.45 -9.67
N VAL A 164 -7.30 6.03 -8.90
CA VAL A 164 -7.04 6.62 -7.58
C VAL A 164 -7.93 5.95 -6.54
N GLU A 165 -7.33 5.43 -5.47
CA GLU A 165 -8.04 4.65 -4.47
C GLU A 165 -7.76 5.17 -3.06
N LEU A 166 -8.79 5.26 -2.24
CA LEU A 166 -8.71 5.57 -0.81
C LEU A 166 -9.39 4.45 -0.01
N ARG A 167 -8.70 3.97 1.03
CA ARG A 167 -9.16 2.92 1.92
C ARG A 167 -9.06 3.42 3.36
N PRO A 168 -10.17 3.58 4.08
CA PRO A 168 -10.12 3.82 5.52
C PRO A 168 -9.47 2.62 6.22
N LEU A 169 -8.63 2.88 7.20
CA LEU A 169 -7.99 1.87 8.03
C LEU A 169 -8.43 2.05 9.48
N LEU A 170 -8.40 0.95 10.24
CA LEU A 170 -8.58 1.05 11.69
C LEU A 170 -7.40 1.83 12.30
N PRO A 171 -7.64 2.65 13.35
CA PRO A 171 -6.56 3.36 14.04
C PRO A 171 -5.46 2.44 14.57
N SER A 172 -5.80 1.20 14.95
CA SER A 172 -4.87 0.17 15.41
C SER A 172 -3.97 -0.39 14.32
N LEU A 173 -4.34 -0.28 13.04
CA LEU A 173 -3.56 -0.84 11.94
C LEU A 173 -2.30 0.01 11.71
N TYR A 174 -1.12 -0.60 11.67
CA TYR A 174 0.17 0.11 11.61
C TYR A 174 0.29 1.16 12.72
N PRO A 175 0.33 0.75 14.01
CA PRO A 175 0.28 1.68 15.15
C PRO A 175 1.41 2.71 15.17
N GLN A 176 2.54 2.39 14.53
CA GLN A 176 3.69 3.27 14.38
C GLN A 176 3.45 4.48 13.47
N VAL A 177 2.48 4.41 12.54
CA VAL A 177 2.20 5.50 11.61
C VAL A 177 1.37 6.56 12.33
N THR A 178 2.00 7.71 12.58
CA THR A 178 1.41 8.86 13.26
C THR A 178 1.13 10.00 12.29
N VAL A 179 0.57 11.11 12.77
CA VAL A 179 0.34 12.30 11.94
C VAL A 179 1.62 12.89 11.34
N ASN A 180 2.78 12.63 11.92
CA ASN A 180 4.07 13.21 11.52
C ASN A 180 4.85 12.37 10.50
N GLU A 181 4.41 11.14 10.23
CA GLU A 181 5.06 10.26 9.26
C GLU A 181 4.03 9.62 8.33
N SER A 182 4.38 9.51 7.05
CA SER A 182 3.65 8.67 6.11
C SER A 182 4.61 7.62 5.56
N ILE A 183 4.09 6.42 5.31
CA ILE A 183 4.90 5.29 4.83
C ILE A 183 4.44 4.90 3.42
N SER A 184 5.38 4.79 2.48
CA SER A 184 5.12 4.36 1.11
C SER A 184 5.46 2.88 0.96
N ALA A 185 4.52 2.06 0.48
CA ALA A 185 4.78 0.64 0.26
C ALA A 185 5.81 0.46 -0.85
N PHE A 186 6.93 -0.19 -0.54
CA PHE A 186 7.94 -0.60 -1.52
C PHE A 186 7.72 -2.06 -1.93
N ALA A 187 7.44 -2.91 -0.95
CA ALA A 187 7.08 -4.30 -1.19
C ALA A 187 6.11 -4.79 -0.13
N ARG A 188 5.09 -5.54 -0.57
CA ARG A 188 4.25 -6.39 0.28
C ARG A 188 4.19 -7.74 -0.39
N ARG A 189 4.71 -8.78 0.27
CA ARG A 189 4.95 -10.09 -0.34
C ARG A 189 4.34 -11.23 0.45
N ASN A 190 3.52 -12.00 -0.25
CA ASN A 190 3.04 -13.32 0.17
C ASN A 190 4.07 -14.39 -0.21
N LEU A 191 4.42 -15.27 0.73
CA LEU A 191 5.42 -16.32 0.52
C LEU A 191 4.79 -17.70 0.71
N GLY A 192 5.22 -18.65 -0.13
CA GLY A 192 4.80 -20.05 -0.05
C GLY A 192 3.56 -20.39 -0.88
N ALA A 193 2.91 -19.40 -1.49
CA ALA A 193 1.81 -19.57 -2.44
C ALA A 193 2.08 -18.83 -3.76
N ASN A 194 1.60 -19.40 -4.86
CA ASN A 194 1.70 -18.79 -6.19
C ASN A 194 0.44 -17.99 -6.53
N THR A 195 0.01 -17.13 -5.61
CA THR A 195 -1.23 -16.37 -5.71
C THR A 195 -1.10 -15.04 -4.99
N SER A 196 -1.60 -13.99 -5.62
CA SER A 196 -1.73 -12.67 -5.02
C SER A 196 -3.08 -12.53 -4.31
N TYR A 197 -3.12 -11.81 -3.21
CA TYR A 197 -4.34 -11.54 -2.45
C TYR A 197 -4.62 -10.05 -2.33
N ARG A 198 -5.90 -9.68 -2.35
CA ARG A 198 -6.43 -8.35 -2.04
C ARG A 198 -7.85 -8.52 -1.50
N PHE A 199 -8.70 -7.50 -1.53
CA PHE A 199 -10.11 -7.67 -1.21
C PHE A 199 -10.77 -8.78 -2.08
N PRO A 200 -11.60 -9.68 -1.52
CA PRO A 200 -12.12 -9.69 -0.15
C PRO A 200 -11.25 -10.43 0.87
N ASP A 201 -10.17 -11.10 0.47
CA ASP A 201 -9.27 -11.82 1.39
C ASP A 201 -8.54 -10.87 2.36
N ASP A 202 -8.19 -9.67 1.88
CA ASP A 202 -7.74 -8.56 2.71
C ASP A 202 -8.86 -7.50 2.84
N PRO A 203 -9.45 -7.29 4.03
CA PRO A 203 -10.53 -6.33 4.22
C PRO A 203 -10.09 -4.86 4.07
N TYR A 204 -8.78 -4.58 4.01
CA TYR A 204 -8.21 -3.26 3.75
C TYR A 204 -7.73 -3.09 2.29
N ASP A 205 -8.00 -4.09 1.44
CA ASP A 205 -7.68 -4.09 0.01
C ASP A 205 -6.19 -3.81 -0.30
N ARG A 206 -5.30 -4.28 0.57
CA ARG A 206 -3.84 -4.24 0.35
C ARG A 206 -3.43 -5.29 -0.66
N PHE A 207 -2.46 -4.95 -1.53
CA PHE A 207 -1.94 -5.88 -2.53
C PHE A 207 -0.84 -6.76 -1.95
N TRP A 208 -1.16 -8.04 -1.71
CA TRP A 208 -0.19 -9.06 -1.32
C TRP A 208 0.30 -9.80 -2.56
N GLY A 209 1.40 -9.33 -3.15
CA GLY A 209 2.00 -9.97 -4.32
C GLY A 209 2.77 -11.23 -3.94
N TRP A 210 2.59 -12.32 -4.68
CA TRP A 210 3.42 -13.52 -4.46
C TRP A 210 4.89 -13.30 -4.84
N LYS A 211 5.79 -14.00 -4.16
CA LYS A 211 7.21 -14.08 -4.53
C LYS A 211 7.67 -15.53 -4.44
N VAL A 212 8.44 -15.96 -5.44
CA VAL A 212 9.04 -17.30 -5.49
C VAL A 212 10.54 -17.24 -5.64
N SER A 213 11.19 -18.32 -5.24
CA SER A 213 12.62 -18.57 -5.43
C SER A 213 12.83 -20.07 -5.53
N SER A 214 13.77 -20.49 -6.38
CA SER A 214 14.21 -21.90 -6.45
C SER A 214 14.94 -22.36 -5.19
N LEU A 215 15.36 -21.42 -4.33
CA LEU A 215 16.02 -21.69 -3.05
C LEU A 215 15.04 -21.92 -1.90
N TRP A 216 13.73 -21.81 -2.15
CA TRP A 216 12.70 -21.92 -1.12
C TRP A 216 11.87 -23.19 -1.29
N ALA A 217 11.63 -23.86 -0.16
CA ALA A 217 10.62 -24.90 -0.02
C ALA A 217 9.32 -24.27 0.49
N ASN A 218 8.22 -24.52 -0.19
CA ASN A 218 6.90 -24.03 0.21
C ASN A 218 6.30 -24.90 1.31
N LEU A 219 5.79 -24.26 2.35
CA LEU A 219 5.06 -24.86 3.45
C LEU A 219 3.61 -24.36 3.41
N SER A 220 2.65 -25.22 3.76
CA SER A 220 1.24 -24.83 3.83
C SER A 220 0.51 -25.58 4.94
N THR A 221 -0.56 -24.97 5.44
CA THR A 221 -1.47 -25.59 6.40
C THR A 221 -2.93 -25.27 6.06
N LYS A 222 -3.83 -26.15 6.51
CA LYS A 222 -5.28 -25.93 6.47
C LYS A 222 -5.85 -25.51 7.83
N GLU A 223 -5.01 -25.53 8.87
CA GLU A 223 -5.40 -25.19 10.23
C GLU A 223 -5.86 -23.72 10.32
N THR A 224 -6.57 -23.43 11.41
CA THR A 224 -6.99 -22.07 11.74
C THR A 224 -5.82 -21.32 12.37
N ILE A 225 -5.59 -20.09 11.92
CA ILE A 225 -4.56 -19.20 12.47
C ILE A 225 -5.25 -18.09 13.23
N GLN A 226 -4.83 -17.87 14.47
CA GLN A 226 -5.27 -16.73 15.26
C GLN A 226 -4.60 -15.46 14.73
N GLN A 227 -5.40 -14.48 14.29
CA GLN A 227 -4.89 -13.21 13.76
C GLN A 227 -4.50 -12.22 14.86
N GLU A 228 -3.69 -11.24 14.46
CA GLU A 228 -3.36 -10.04 15.23
C GLU A 228 -3.98 -8.82 14.55
N ASP A 229 -4.60 -7.94 15.34
CA ASP A 229 -5.33 -6.77 14.81
C ASP A 229 -4.41 -5.66 14.28
N ASN A 230 -3.19 -5.53 14.82
CA ASN A 230 -2.28 -4.41 14.54
C ASN A 230 -1.80 -4.36 13.07
N TYR A 231 -1.79 -5.50 12.39
CA TYR A 231 -1.38 -5.61 10.99
C TYR A 231 -2.39 -6.37 10.14
N ALA A 232 -3.29 -7.13 10.76
CA ALA A 232 -4.40 -7.81 10.11
C ALA A 232 -4.00 -8.55 8.82
N VAL A 233 -2.89 -9.28 8.85
CA VAL A 233 -2.40 -10.04 7.69
C VAL A 233 -3.47 -11.06 7.28
N PRO A 234 -3.85 -11.17 5.99
CA PRO A 234 -4.88 -12.11 5.55
C PRO A 234 -4.58 -13.55 5.93
N ILE A 235 -5.61 -14.30 6.35
CA ILE A 235 -5.49 -15.73 6.68
C ILE A 235 -4.83 -16.54 5.55
N PRO A 236 -5.21 -16.38 4.26
CA PRO A 236 -4.57 -17.12 3.18
C PRO A 236 -3.05 -16.90 3.10
N VAL A 237 -2.58 -15.68 3.42
CA VAL A 237 -1.16 -15.33 3.47
C VAL A 237 -0.46 -16.00 4.66
N LEU A 238 -1.10 -16.02 5.83
CA LEU A 238 -0.55 -16.66 7.03
C LEU A 238 -0.54 -18.20 6.93
N ARG A 239 -1.38 -18.80 6.09
CA ARG A 239 -1.44 -20.26 5.90
C ARG A 239 -0.29 -20.84 5.08
N THR A 240 0.47 -19.99 4.41
CA THR A 240 1.63 -20.40 3.62
C THR A 240 2.89 -19.78 4.18
N ALA A 241 4.01 -20.46 3.99
CA ALA A 241 5.32 -19.98 4.37
C ALA A 241 6.38 -20.53 3.43
N VAL A 242 7.57 -19.93 3.49
CA VAL A 242 8.77 -20.49 2.87
C VAL A 242 9.79 -20.86 3.92
N ALA A 243 10.48 -21.96 3.66
CA ALA A 243 11.67 -22.42 4.36
C ALA A 243 12.79 -22.60 3.34
N PRO A 244 14.07 -22.68 3.73
CA PRO A 244 15.14 -23.00 2.80
C PRO A 244 15.03 -24.45 2.32
N VAL A 245 15.39 -24.69 1.06
CA VAL A 245 15.46 -26.06 0.51
C VAL A 245 16.50 -26.91 1.22
N ASN A 246 16.37 -28.24 1.12
CA ASN A 246 17.32 -29.23 1.65
C ASN A 246 17.61 -29.08 3.16
N ASN A 247 16.67 -28.52 3.93
CA ASN A 247 16.83 -28.23 5.36
C ASN A 247 18.08 -27.38 5.66
N ALA A 248 18.43 -26.45 4.76
CA ALA A 248 19.53 -25.54 5.04
C ALA A 248 19.26 -24.70 6.30
N THR A 249 20.32 -24.24 6.95
CA THR A 249 20.21 -23.46 8.19
C THR A 249 19.94 -21.98 7.92
N VAL A 250 20.00 -21.53 6.67
CA VAL A 250 19.89 -20.12 6.31
C VAL A 250 18.82 -19.92 5.23
N LEU A 251 17.89 -19.00 5.50
CA LEU A 251 16.89 -18.53 4.55
C LEU A 251 17.18 -17.09 4.17
N ASN A 252 17.47 -16.86 2.88
CA ASN A 252 17.67 -15.53 2.32
C ASN A 252 16.42 -15.11 1.55
N LEU A 253 15.89 -13.91 1.83
CA LEU A 253 14.69 -13.38 1.19
C LEU A 253 14.95 -12.65 -0.13
N GLY A 254 16.18 -12.70 -0.62
CA GLY A 254 16.71 -12.00 -1.78
C GLY A 254 17.34 -10.67 -1.40
N THR A 255 18.05 -10.09 -2.37
CA THR A 255 18.57 -8.73 -2.31
C THR A 255 17.69 -7.78 -3.12
N TRP A 256 17.63 -6.53 -2.70
CA TRP A 256 17.08 -5.45 -3.52
C TRP A 256 17.95 -4.21 -3.42
N GLU A 257 17.95 -3.43 -4.49
CA GLU A 257 18.69 -2.18 -4.57
C GLU A 257 17.70 -1.01 -4.56
N THR A 258 18.16 0.14 -4.08
CA THR A 258 17.42 1.39 -4.21
C THR A 258 18.01 2.25 -5.31
N TYR A 259 17.15 2.88 -6.11
CA TYR A 259 17.57 3.90 -7.08
C TYR A 259 17.92 5.25 -6.39
N LYS A 260 17.59 5.39 -5.10
CA LYS A 260 17.90 6.56 -4.27
C LYS A 260 18.62 6.12 -2.99
N SER A 261 19.90 6.47 -2.87
CA SER A 261 20.72 6.18 -1.70
C SER A 261 20.23 6.87 -0.41
N SER A 262 19.29 7.82 -0.51
CA SER A 262 18.63 8.45 0.64
C SER A 262 17.45 7.66 1.20
N PHE A 263 16.97 6.62 0.51
CA PHE A 263 15.83 5.84 1.00
C PHE A 263 16.19 5.08 2.26
N GLU A 264 15.30 5.21 3.24
CA GLU A 264 15.35 4.48 4.49
C GLU A 264 14.07 3.65 4.60
N PHE A 265 14.19 2.45 5.17
CA PHE A 265 13.15 1.45 5.14
C PHE A 265 12.64 1.10 6.54
N LYS A 266 11.32 0.96 6.65
CA LYS A 266 10.67 0.30 7.78
C LYS A 266 10.24 -1.09 7.32
N ILE A 267 10.64 -2.11 8.08
CA ILE A 267 10.48 -3.52 7.69
C ILE A 267 9.50 -4.17 8.65
N PHE A 268 8.57 -4.96 8.12
CA PHE A 268 7.62 -5.80 8.85
C PHE A 268 7.79 -7.23 8.37
N LEU A 269 8.08 -8.15 9.29
CA LEU A 269 8.14 -9.58 9.01
C LEU A 269 6.99 -10.27 9.72
N HIS A 270 6.19 -11.03 8.97
CA HIS A 270 5.00 -11.69 9.48
C HIS A 270 5.22 -13.19 9.57
N PHE A 271 4.92 -13.71 10.75
CA PHE A 271 5.10 -15.10 11.10
C PHE A 271 3.83 -15.72 11.67
N SER A 272 3.63 -16.99 11.39
CA SER A 272 2.80 -17.93 12.11
C SER A 272 3.44 -19.27 11.86
N ASP A 273 4.04 -19.90 12.89
CA ASP A 273 4.62 -21.22 12.68
C ASP A 273 3.48 -22.19 12.36
N ILE A 274 3.63 -22.93 11.27
CA ILE A 274 2.65 -23.89 10.79
C ILE A 274 3.11 -25.34 11.00
N GLN A 275 4.24 -25.53 11.69
CA GLN A 275 4.77 -26.83 12.08
C GLN A 275 5.15 -26.80 13.58
N ASN A 276 4.48 -27.61 14.42
CA ASN A 276 4.80 -27.71 15.86
C ASN A 276 5.51 -29.02 16.23
N THR A 277 6.19 -29.64 15.27
CA THR A 277 6.79 -30.96 15.49
C THR A 277 8.04 -30.88 16.36
N GLN A 278 8.82 -29.81 16.22
CA GLN A 278 10.11 -29.61 16.89
C GLN A 278 10.41 -28.11 17.04
N LEU A 279 11.46 -27.78 17.81
CA LEU A 279 11.88 -26.40 18.03
C LEU A 279 12.30 -25.73 16.72
N ARG A 280 11.72 -24.56 16.44
CA ARG A 280 12.21 -23.59 15.47
C ARG A 280 12.71 -22.34 16.17
N GLN A 281 13.98 -22.01 15.99
CA GLN A 281 14.57 -20.81 16.56
C GLN A 281 15.70 -20.27 15.67
N PHE A 282 15.64 -18.99 15.31
CA PHE A 282 16.60 -18.37 14.40
C PHE A 282 16.93 -16.92 14.77
N HIS A 283 18.08 -16.47 14.30
CA HIS A 283 18.47 -15.06 14.27
C HIS A 283 17.96 -14.41 12.98
N ILE A 284 17.69 -13.11 13.01
CA ILE A 284 17.25 -12.32 11.86
C ILE A 284 18.26 -11.21 11.63
N TYR A 285 18.72 -11.06 10.38
CA TYR A 285 19.73 -10.10 9.97
C TYR A 285 19.19 -9.18 8.88
N LEU A 286 19.59 -7.92 8.94
CA LEU A 286 19.44 -6.90 7.90
C LEU A 286 20.84 -6.48 7.43
N ASN A 287 21.20 -6.80 6.18
CA ASN A 287 22.55 -6.62 5.61
C ASN A 287 23.67 -7.03 6.58
N ASP A 288 23.59 -8.26 7.07
CA ASP A 288 24.56 -8.84 8.02
C ASP A 288 24.55 -8.22 9.43
N HIS A 289 23.78 -7.15 9.67
CA HIS A 289 23.53 -6.66 11.00
C HIS A 289 22.45 -7.50 11.70
N GLU A 290 22.79 -8.07 12.86
CA GLU A 290 21.87 -8.88 13.64
C GLU A 290 20.76 -8.03 14.24
N TRP A 291 19.58 -8.12 13.65
CA TRP A 291 18.41 -7.31 14.01
C TRP A 291 17.59 -7.95 15.14
N TYR A 292 17.42 -9.27 15.14
CA TYR A 292 16.68 -9.98 16.19
C TYR A 292 17.36 -11.30 16.55
N LYS A 293 17.48 -11.58 17.86
CA LYS A 293 18.16 -12.77 18.39
C LYS A 293 17.17 -13.84 18.82
N LYS A 294 17.48 -15.10 18.49
CA LYS A 294 16.79 -16.29 19.02
C LYS A 294 15.26 -16.18 18.93
N TYR A 295 14.75 -15.72 17.80
CA TYR A 295 13.32 -15.63 17.56
C TYR A 295 12.71 -17.02 17.36
N SER A 296 11.60 -17.29 18.04
CA SER A 296 10.78 -18.48 17.85
C SER A 296 9.36 -18.03 17.51
N PRO A 297 8.89 -18.21 16.26
CA PRO A 297 7.54 -17.83 15.89
C PRO A 297 6.50 -18.70 16.64
N PRO A 298 5.38 -18.11 17.10
CA PRO A 298 4.36 -18.89 17.80
C PRO A 298 3.58 -19.78 16.81
N TYR A 299 3.17 -20.96 17.29
CA TYR A 299 2.43 -21.93 16.48
C TYR A 299 0.97 -21.51 16.28
N LEU A 300 0.54 -21.44 15.01
CA LEU A 300 -0.81 -21.04 14.58
C LEU A 300 -1.31 -19.68 15.14
N ILE A 301 -0.39 -18.81 15.52
CA ILE A 301 -0.68 -17.46 16.00
C ILE A 301 0.10 -16.49 15.12
N ALA A 302 -0.59 -15.51 14.57
CA ALA A 302 0.04 -14.41 13.84
C ALA A 302 0.91 -13.59 14.80
N HIS A 303 2.14 -13.34 14.40
CA HIS A 303 3.05 -12.46 15.11
C HIS A 303 3.92 -11.72 14.12
N SER A 304 3.99 -10.40 14.29
CA SER A 304 4.74 -9.53 13.40
C SER A 304 5.91 -8.88 14.13
N LEU A 305 7.09 -8.95 13.53
CA LEU A 305 8.24 -8.16 13.96
C LEU A 305 8.34 -6.92 13.07
N TYR A 306 8.69 -5.78 13.65
CA TYR A 306 8.83 -4.54 12.91
C TYR A 306 10.06 -3.73 13.35
N SER A 307 10.69 -3.01 12.43
CA SER A 307 11.83 -2.16 12.76
C SER A 307 11.36 -0.90 13.49
N ILE A 308 11.97 -0.60 14.65
CA ILE A 308 11.63 0.58 15.46
C ILE A 308 12.08 1.87 14.75
N GLY A 309 13.27 1.85 14.16
CA GLY A 309 13.82 2.95 13.38
C GLY A 309 13.77 2.70 11.87
N TRP A 310 14.13 3.75 11.13
CA TRP A 310 14.37 3.72 9.70
C TRP A 310 15.73 3.08 9.42
N TYR A 311 15.74 2.00 8.64
CA TYR A 311 16.95 1.26 8.29
C TYR A 311 17.54 1.79 6.98
N LYS A 312 18.83 2.10 6.99
CA LYS A 312 19.56 2.57 5.82
C LYS A 312 20.83 1.76 5.63
N ALA A 313 20.97 1.17 4.44
CA ALA A 313 22.17 0.44 4.06
C ALA A 313 23.28 1.39 3.62
N THR A 314 24.53 1.16 4.05
CA THR A 314 25.69 1.94 3.63
C THR A 314 25.95 1.84 2.11
N GLU A 315 25.73 0.67 1.54
CA GLU A 315 26.02 0.36 0.13
C GLU A 315 24.80 0.50 -0.80
N GLY A 316 23.62 0.86 -0.27
CA GLY A 316 22.38 0.96 -1.05
C GLY A 316 21.75 -0.38 -1.46
N THR A 317 22.41 -1.50 -1.15
CA THR A 317 21.88 -2.85 -1.31
C THR A 317 21.29 -3.32 0.00
N TYR A 318 20.13 -3.98 -0.06
CA TYR A 318 19.39 -4.46 1.10
C TYR A 318 19.17 -5.97 1.03
N ASN A 319 19.26 -6.67 2.16
CA ASN A 319 18.99 -8.08 2.30
C ASN A 319 18.28 -8.38 3.64
N ILE A 320 17.52 -9.46 3.67
CA ILE A 320 16.96 -10.02 4.91
C ILE A 320 17.35 -11.49 4.96
N THR A 321 18.01 -11.88 6.04
CA THR A 321 18.48 -13.26 6.24
C THR A 321 17.99 -13.79 7.59
N LEU A 322 17.46 -15.01 7.58
CA LEU A 322 17.08 -15.74 8.79
C LEU A 322 18.04 -16.93 8.92
N ALA A 323 18.73 -17.06 10.07
CA ALA A 323 19.69 -18.13 10.30
C ALA A 323 19.34 -18.94 11.55
N ALA A 324 19.14 -20.25 11.40
CA ALA A 324 18.86 -21.17 12.48
C ALA A 324 19.92 -21.09 13.59
N THR A 325 19.47 -21.15 14.84
CA THR A 325 20.34 -21.37 15.98
C THR A 325 20.79 -22.84 16.04
N ASN A 326 21.88 -23.12 16.76
CA ASN A 326 22.32 -24.50 17.01
C ASN A 326 21.28 -25.35 17.77
N ALA A 327 20.32 -24.73 18.45
CA ALA A 327 19.24 -25.44 19.14
C ALA A 327 18.05 -25.77 18.22
N SER A 328 17.94 -25.10 17.08
CA SER A 328 16.83 -25.28 16.15
C SER A 328 16.94 -26.62 15.44
N VAL A 329 15.84 -27.37 15.42
CA VAL A 329 15.76 -28.61 14.62
C VAL A 329 15.04 -28.36 13.31
N LEU A 330 14.03 -27.48 13.32
CA LEU A 330 13.38 -27.00 12.10
C LEU A 330 14.19 -25.83 11.49
N PRO A 331 14.25 -25.71 10.16
CA PRO A 331 14.91 -24.59 9.50
C PRO A 331 14.16 -23.28 9.76
N PRO A 332 14.71 -22.08 9.48
CA PRO A 332 13.94 -20.84 9.55
C PRO A 332 12.76 -20.84 8.57
N MET A 333 11.70 -20.10 8.89
CA MET A 333 10.57 -19.87 7.97
C MET A 333 9.96 -18.48 8.13
N ILE A 334 9.23 -18.03 7.11
CA ILE A 334 8.47 -16.78 7.12
C ILE A 334 7.24 -16.89 6.20
N ASN A 335 6.13 -16.26 6.60
CA ASN A 335 4.88 -16.27 5.83
C ASN A 335 4.82 -15.10 4.85
N ALA A 336 5.19 -13.91 5.32
CA ALA A 336 5.13 -12.70 4.52
C ALA A 336 6.03 -11.59 5.05
N TYR A 337 6.25 -10.56 4.24
CA TYR A 337 6.88 -9.34 4.69
C TYR A 337 6.31 -8.10 4.01
N GLU A 338 6.45 -6.97 4.68
CA GLU A 338 6.21 -5.64 4.15
C GLU A 338 7.45 -4.77 4.33
N ILE A 339 7.75 -3.97 3.33
CA ILE A 339 8.86 -3.03 3.30
C ILE A 339 8.27 -1.69 2.87
N PHE A 340 8.48 -0.67 3.69
CA PHE A 340 8.01 0.68 3.42
C PHE A 340 9.16 1.68 3.40
N ASN A 341 9.06 2.67 2.52
CA ASN A 341 9.90 3.87 2.53
C ASN A 341 9.24 5.00 3.32
N LEU A 342 10.04 5.93 3.83
CA LEU A 342 9.55 7.17 4.41
C LEU A 342 9.05 8.11 3.31
N ILE A 343 7.88 8.71 3.52
CA ILE A 343 7.47 9.95 2.85
C ILE A 343 7.80 11.08 3.83
N PRO A 344 8.89 11.84 3.61
CA PRO A 344 9.29 12.89 4.53
C PRO A 344 8.27 14.01 4.56
N HIS A 345 8.02 14.57 5.75
CA HIS A 345 7.17 15.74 5.91
C HIS A 345 8.04 16.98 6.06
N ASP A 346 8.80 17.29 5.01
CA ASP A 346 9.82 18.35 5.03
C ASP A 346 9.22 19.75 4.81
N THR A 347 7.94 19.82 4.45
CA THR A 347 7.23 21.07 4.21
C THR A 347 6.25 21.37 5.34
N PRO A 348 6.27 22.59 5.93
CA PRO A 348 5.24 23.02 6.86
C PRO A 348 3.87 22.91 6.20
N ARG A 349 2.91 22.31 6.89
CA ARG A 349 1.53 22.24 6.39
C ARG A 349 0.85 23.56 6.69
N THR A 350 0.29 24.19 5.68
CA THR A 350 -0.61 25.34 5.86
C THR A 350 -1.99 24.84 6.27
N SER A 351 -2.43 25.22 7.45
CA SER A 351 -3.81 25.07 7.94
C SER A 351 -4.74 26.07 7.23
N PRO A 352 -6.03 25.77 7.06
CA PRO A 352 -7.02 26.79 6.67
C PRO A 352 -7.03 28.02 7.59
N LYS A 353 -6.57 27.88 8.84
CA LYS A 353 -6.38 28.98 9.79
C LYS A 353 -5.19 29.89 9.46
N ASP A 354 -4.25 29.41 8.65
CA ASP A 354 -3.08 30.16 8.21
C ASP A 354 -3.40 31.06 7.01
N CYS A 355 -4.60 30.89 6.42
CA CYS A 355 -5.18 31.83 5.48
C CYS A 355 -5.92 32.93 6.25
N GLU A 356 -5.25 34.05 6.54
CA GLU A 356 -5.93 35.27 6.94
C GLU A 356 -6.73 35.81 5.74
N MET A 357 -8.06 35.62 5.76
CA MET A 357 -8.93 36.40 4.88
C MET A 357 -8.79 37.88 5.25
N PRO A 358 -8.40 38.77 4.33
CA PRO A 358 -8.40 40.19 4.62
C PRO A 358 -9.82 40.62 5.01
N PRO A 359 -9.98 41.51 6.01
CA PRO A 359 -11.30 41.97 6.43
C PRO A 359 -12.03 42.57 5.23
N LEU A 360 -13.29 42.15 5.05
CA LEU A 360 -14.17 42.68 4.02
C LEU A 360 -14.31 44.20 4.21
N VAL A 361 -13.61 44.98 3.40
CA VAL A 361 -13.87 46.41 3.30
C VAL A 361 -15.13 46.55 2.44
N PRO A 362 -16.22 47.16 2.93
CA PRO A 362 -17.41 47.37 2.13
C PRO A 362 -17.11 48.48 1.11
N ILE A 363 -16.60 48.10 -0.06
CA ILE A 363 -16.48 48.99 -1.21
C ILE A 363 -17.65 48.66 -2.14
N TYR A 364 -18.70 49.47 -2.07
CA TYR A 364 -19.61 49.66 -3.19
C TYR A 364 -18.77 50.28 -4.32
N ILE A 365 -18.34 49.49 -5.30
CA ILE A 365 -18.11 49.85 -6.71
C ILE A 365 -17.84 48.56 -7.48
N TYR A 366 -18.61 48.34 -8.55
CA TYR A 366 -18.43 47.27 -9.52
C TYR A 366 -17.02 47.31 -10.14
N PHE A 367 -16.20 46.27 -9.97
CA PHE A 367 -15.26 45.77 -10.99
C PHE A 367 -14.79 44.35 -10.61
N HIS A 368 -14.82 43.44 -11.59
CA HIS A 368 -14.23 42.10 -11.50
C HIS A 368 -12.75 42.17 -11.10
N THR A 369 -12.40 41.60 -9.94
CA THR A 369 -11.01 41.26 -9.62
C THR A 369 -10.95 39.86 -9.02
N THR A 370 -10.14 39.01 -9.65
CA THR A 370 -9.67 37.72 -9.15
C THR A 370 -8.84 37.95 -7.90
N HIS A 371 -9.27 37.43 -6.75
CA HIS A 371 -8.49 37.48 -5.52
C HIS A 371 -7.42 36.38 -5.53
N LEU A 372 -6.16 36.78 -5.71
CA LEU A 372 -4.99 35.97 -5.40
C LEU A 372 -4.81 35.92 -3.88
N CYS A 373 -4.87 34.71 -3.32
CA CYS A 373 -4.51 34.45 -1.93
C CYS A 373 -2.97 34.47 -1.81
N HIS A 374 -2.42 35.24 -0.87
CA HIS A 374 -0.99 35.20 -0.52
C HIS A 374 -0.83 34.42 0.78
N CYS A 375 -0.26 33.22 0.71
CA CYS A 375 0.23 32.52 1.89
C CYS A 375 1.54 33.18 2.34
N ARG A 376 1.62 33.62 3.60
CA ARG A 376 2.91 33.96 4.23
C ARG A 376 3.60 32.66 4.65
N LEU A 377 4.87 32.54 4.27
CA LEU A 377 5.78 31.46 4.70
C LEU A 377 6.12 31.59 6.19
#